data_AF-A0A024HPW1-F1
#
_entry.id   AF-A0A024HPW1-F1
#
_cell.length_a   1.000
_cell.length_b   1.000
_cell.length_c   1.000
_cell.angle_alpha   90.00
_cell.angle_beta   90.00
_cell.angle_gamma   90.00
#
_symmetry.space_group_name_H-M   'P 1'
#
loop_
_entity.id
_entity.type
_entity.pdbx_description
1 polymer ?
#
loop_
_entity_poly.entity_id
_entity_poly.type
_entity_poly.pdbx_seq_one_letter_code
_entity_poly.pdbx_strand_id
1 'polypeptide(L)'
;MSDIDDTEESFAEDTLIQAIENQIESEQPPAARAVFNKLTLVGYEREDALHLMALVLAHEIEAMLAADRPFDGAWYEQALRALPQLPGEEEGAE
;
A
#
# COMPACT_ATOMS: atom_id res chain seq x y z
N MET A 1 -26.98 8.63 -4.40
CA MET A 1 -25.83 7.74 -4.59
C MET A 1 -24.69 8.36 -3.82
N SER A 2 -24.72 8.33 -2.48
CA SER A 2 -23.89 9.27 -1.69
C SER A 2 -23.52 8.86 -0.26
N ASP A 3 -23.92 7.68 0.23
CA ASP A 3 -23.52 7.22 1.58
C ASP A 3 -22.98 5.78 1.57
N ILE A 4 -23.43 4.97 0.60
CA ILE A 4 -23.04 3.56 0.48
C ILE A 4 -21.63 3.43 -0.13
N ASP A 5 -21.30 4.24 -1.15
CA ASP A 5 -20.01 4.21 -1.86
C ASP A 5 -18.85 4.64 -0.94
N ASP A 6 -18.99 5.78 -0.25
CA ASP A 6 -18.01 6.28 0.72
C ASP A 6 -17.77 5.30 1.88
N THR A 7 -18.81 4.57 2.31
CA THR A 7 -18.69 3.56 3.37
C THR A 7 -17.93 2.32 2.88
N GLU A 8 -18.14 1.90 1.64
CA GLU A 8 -17.46 0.75 1.04
C GLU A 8 -15.98 1.06 0.76
N GLU A 9 -15.67 2.27 0.29
CA GLU A 9 -14.30 2.74 0.07
C GLU A 9 -13.50 2.81 1.38
N SER A 10 -14.07 3.43 2.42
CA SER A 10 -13.45 3.50 3.75
C SER A 10 -13.25 2.11 4.36
N PHE A 11 -14.20 1.18 4.15
CA PHE A 11 -14.05 -0.20 4.62
C PHE A 11 -12.92 -0.96 3.90
N ALA A 12 -12.74 -0.71 2.59
CA ALA A 12 -11.64 -1.28 1.82
C ALA A 12 -10.29 -0.74 2.30
N GLU A 13 -10.18 0.56 2.55
CA GLU A 13 -8.99 1.21 3.09
C GLU A 13 -8.59 0.61 4.45
N ASP A 14 -9.53 0.56 5.41
CA ASP A 14 -9.30 -0.02 6.74
C ASP A 14 -8.80 -1.46 6.66
N THR A 15 -9.39 -2.26 5.76
CA THR A 15 -8.99 -3.65 5.54
C THR A 15 -7.55 -3.75 5.00
N LEU A 16 -7.17 -2.86 4.09
CA LEU A 16 -5.82 -2.82 3.53
C LEU A 16 -4.80 -2.38 4.58
N ILE A 17 -5.13 -1.37 5.40
CA ILE A 17 -4.27 -0.93 6.51
C ILE A 17 -4.06 -2.09 7.49
N GLN A 18 -5.12 -2.78 7.90
CA GLN A 18 -5.01 -3.97 8.75
C GLN A 18 -4.14 -5.07 8.10
N ALA A 19 -4.24 -5.27 6.79
CA ALA A 19 -3.37 -6.21 6.08
C ALA A 19 -1.89 -5.79 6.16
N ILE A 20 -1.57 -4.51 5.99
CA ILE A 20 -0.20 -3.98 6.14
C ILE A 20 0.31 -4.18 7.57
N GLU A 21 -0.50 -3.91 8.58
CA GLU A 21 -0.10 -4.13 9.97
C GLU A 21 0.25 -5.60 10.21
N ASN A 22 -0.58 -6.52 9.73
CA ASN A 22 -0.30 -7.96 9.79
C ASN A 22 0.99 -8.36 9.05
N GLN A 23 1.27 -7.76 7.89
CA GLN A 23 2.52 -7.98 7.14
C GLN A 23 3.75 -7.50 7.91
N ILE A 24 3.65 -6.35 8.57
CA ILE A 24 4.72 -5.78 9.40
C ILE A 24 4.96 -6.66 10.63
N GLU A 25 3.89 -7.11 11.30
CA GLU A 25 3.96 -7.99 12.47
C GLU A 25 4.53 -9.37 12.14
N SER A 26 4.14 -9.95 11.01
CA SER A 26 4.61 -11.25 10.54
C SER A 26 5.94 -11.21 9.77
N GLU A 27 6.49 -10.02 9.54
CA GLU A 27 7.69 -9.75 8.74
C GLU A 27 7.62 -10.36 7.32
N GLN A 28 6.41 -10.36 6.75
CA GLN A 28 6.11 -10.97 5.45
C GLN A 28 5.29 -10.00 4.58
N PRO A 29 5.84 -9.49 3.47
CA PRO A 29 7.22 -9.68 3.04
C PRO A 29 8.22 -8.98 3.98
N PRO A 30 9.50 -9.39 4.04
CA PRO A 30 10.52 -8.72 4.84
C PRO A 30 10.66 -7.22 4.52
N ALA A 31 10.29 -6.84 3.30
CA ALA A 31 10.22 -5.45 2.86
C ALA A 31 9.24 -4.61 3.69
N ALA A 32 8.12 -5.16 4.15
CA ALA A 32 7.07 -4.40 4.85
C ALA A 32 7.60 -3.72 6.11
N ARG A 33 8.23 -4.50 7.00
CA ARG A 33 8.86 -3.97 8.23
C ARG A 33 9.97 -2.97 7.92
N ALA A 34 10.82 -3.28 6.93
CA ALA A 34 11.94 -2.41 6.57
C ALA A 34 11.48 -1.05 6.02
N VAL A 35 10.43 -1.05 5.18
CA VAL A 35 9.86 0.16 4.59
C VAL A 35 9.13 0.99 5.63
N PHE A 36 8.34 0.37 6.50
CA PHE A 36 7.69 1.07 7.62
C PHE A 36 8.72 1.77 8.52
N ASN A 37 9.80 1.07 8.89
CA ASN A 37 10.89 1.65 9.67
C ASN A 37 11.60 2.79 8.93
N LYS A 38 11.80 2.65 7.61
CA LYS A 38 12.39 3.70 6.77
C LYS A 38 11.53 4.96 6.76
N LEU A 39 10.22 4.83 6.53
CA LEU A 39 9.29 5.95 6.44
C LEU A 39 9.19 6.70 7.78
N THR A 40 9.04 5.96 8.88
CA THR A 40 9.02 6.55 10.22
C THR A 40 10.35 7.22 10.58
N LEU A 41 11.50 6.65 10.18
CA LEU A 41 12.82 7.25 10.40
C LEU A 41 12.99 8.59 9.67
N VAL A 42 12.41 8.75 8.48
CA VAL A 42 12.49 10.00 7.70
C VAL A 42 11.39 11.01 8.06
N GLY A 43 10.56 10.70 9.06
CA GLY A 43 9.63 11.64 9.68
C GLY A 43 8.16 11.50 9.28
N TYR A 44 7.76 10.42 8.60
CA TYR A 44 6.34 10.12 8.41
C TYR A 44 5.73 9.62 9.71
N GLU A 45 4.51 10.09 10.01
CA GLU A 45 3.71 9.53 11.10
C GLU A 45 3.33 8.07 10.78
N ARG A 46 3.03 7.30 11.84
CA ARG A 46 2.69 5.88 11.68
C ARG A 46 1.51 5.68 10.72
N GLU A 47 0.46 6.47 10.89
CA GLU A 47 -0.77 6.37 10.09
C GLU A 47 -0.47 6.68 8.62
N ASP A 48 0.26 7.75 8.33
CA ASP A 48 0.68 8.11 6.96
C ASP A 48 1.53 7.03 6.30
N ALA A 49 2.48 6.44 7.05
CA ALA A 49 3.32 5.37 6.54
C ALA A 49 2.50 4.11 6.20
N LEU A 50 1.54 3.74 7.06
CA LEU A 50 0.64 2.61 6.81
C LEU A 50 -0.27 2.87 5.62
N HIS A 51 -0.79 4.09 5.50
CA HIS A 51 -1.64 4.49 4.39
C HIS A 51 -0.87 4.42 3.06
N LEU A 52 0.35 4.98 2.97
CA LEU A 52 1.18 4.87 1.77
C LEU A 52 1.44 3.40 1.37
N MET A 53 1.72 2.54 2.35
CA MET A 53 1.91 1.11 2.10
C MET A 53 0.60 0.43 1.64
N ALA A 54 -0.55 0.81 2.20
CA ALA A 54 -1.86 0.31 1.80
C ALA A 54 -2.22 0.72 0.37
N LEU A 55 -1.86 1.94 -0.05
CA LEU A 55 -2.04 2.39 -1.44
C LEU A 55 -1.25 1.54 -2.43
N VAL A 56 -0.02 1.12 -2.08
CA VAL A 56 0.75 0.19 -2.92
C VAL A 56 0.06 -1.18 -3.01
N LEU A 57 -0.47 -1.68 -1.90
CA LEU A 57 -1.22 -2.94 -1.88
C LEU A 57 -2.49 -2.87 -2.71
N ALA A 58 -3.23 -1.75 -2.61
CA ALA A 58 -4.41 -1.49 -3.42
C ALA A 58 -4.11 -1.53 -4.91
N HIS A 59 -3.03 -0.86 -5.35
CA HIS A 59 -2.59 -0.87 -6.76
C HIS A 59 -2.32 -2.29 -7.26
N GLU A 60 -1.65 -3.13 -6.46
CA GLU A 60 -1.40 -4.52 -6.86
C GLU A 60 -2.69 -5.33 -6.95
N ILE A 61 -3.61 -5.18 -5.98
CA ILE A 61 -4.89 -5.88 -5.98
C ILE A 61 -5.74 -5.45 -7.18
N GLU A 62 -5.79 -4.16 -7.48
CA GLU A 62 -6.50 -3.65 -8.66
C GLU A 62 -5.90 -4.20 -9.95
N ALA A 63 -4.57 -4.15 -10.10
CA ALA A 63 -3.88 -4.69 -11.27
C ALA A 63 -4.07 -6.21 -11.41
N MET A 64 -4.07 -6.93 -10.29
CA MET A 64 -4.32 -8.37 -10.21
C MET A 64 -5.71 -8.72 -10.73
N LEU A 65 -6.74 -7.98 -10.25
CA LEU A 65 -8.13 -8.18 -10.66
C LEU A 65 -8.37 -7.77 -12.11
N ALA A 66 -7.83 -6.62 -12.54
CA ALA A 66 -7.99 -6.10 -13.89
C ALA A 66 -7.36 -7.01 -14.95
N ALA A 67 -6.22 -7.64 -14.63
CA ALA A 67 -5.51 -8.54 -15.54
C ALA A 67 -5.87 -10.03 -15.35
N ASP A 68 -6.80 -10.37 -14.44
CA ASP A 68 -7.15 -11.75 -14.08
C ASP A 68 -5.90 -12.63 -13.84
N ARG A 69 -4.97 -12.13 -13.03
CA ARG A 69 -3.67 -12.75 -12.74
C ARG A 69 -3.52 -13.05 -11.25
N PRO A 70 -2.56 -13.91 -10.84
CA PRO A 70 -2.20 -14.01 -9.43
C PRO A 70 -1.48 -12.75 -8.94
N PHE A 71 -1.48 -12.55 -7.61
CA PHE A 71 -0.73 -11.49 -6.93
C PHE A 71 0.77 -11.58 -7.24
N ASP A 72 1.36 -10.47 -7.64
CA ASP A 72 2.78 -10.34 -7.93
C ASP A 72 3.53 -9.81 -6.70
N GLY A 73 3.99 -10.74 -5.88
CA GLY A 73 4.77 -10.42 -4.69
C GLY A 73 6.10 -9.73 -4.99
N ALA A 74 6.71 -9.98 -6.15
CA ALA A 74 7.99 -9.38 -6.51
C ALA A 74 7.82 -7.91 -6.90
N TRP A 75 6.80 -7.61 -7.69
CA TRP A 75 6.40 -6.24 -8.01
C TRP A 75 6.01 -5.48 -6.74
N TYR A 76 5.14 -6.05 -5.91
CA TYR A 76 4.67 -5.44 -4.67
C TYR A 76 5.84 -5.08 -3.74
N GLU A 77 6.79 -6.00 -3.56
CA GLU A 77 8.00 -5.77 -2.77
C GLU A 77 8.89 -4.66 -3.32
N GLN A 78 8.98 -4.53 -4.64
CA GLN A 78 9.73 -3.45 -5.29
C GLN A 78 9.02 -2.10 -5.09
N ALA A 79 7.70 -2.07 -5.28
CA ALA A 79 6.88 -0.88 -5.12
C ALA A 79 6.90 -0.37 -3.67
N LEU A 80 6.79 -1.25 -2.67
CA LEU A 80 6.95 -0.87 -1.25
C LEU A 80 8.29 -0.19 -1.00
N ARG A 81 9.39 -0.72 -1.57
CA ARG A 81 10.72 -0.13 -1.39
C ARG A 81 10.86 1.25 -2.03
N ALA A 82 10.08 1.54 -3.07
CA ALA A 82 10.06 2.83 -3.77
C ALA A 82 9.36 3.95 -2.97
N LEU A 83 8.56 3.62 -1.96
CA LEU A 83 7.92 4.61 -1.09
C LEU A 83 8.94 5.63 -0.54
N PRO A 84 8.59 6.93 -0.46
CA PRO A 84 7.22 7.46 -0.51
C PRO A 84 6.64 7.68 -1.91
N GLN A 85 7.37 7.38 -2.98
CA GLN A 85 6.83 7.46 -4.34
C GLN A 85 5.79 6.35 -4.58
N LEU A 86 4.55 6.70 -4.91
CA LEU A 86 3.51 5.73 -5.21
C LEU A 86 3.61 5.22 -6.66
N PRO A 87 3.13 4.00 -6.95
CA PRO A 87 3.00 3.49 -8.31
C PRO A 87 2.11 4.39 -9.15
N GLY A 88 2.47 4.63 -10.41
CA GLY A 88 1.67 5.44 -11.33
C GLY A 88 1.83 6.96 -11.15
N GLU A 89 2.50 7.42 -10.09
CA GLU A 89 2.96 8.80 -9.96
C GLU A 89 4.23 9.02 -10.80
N GLU A 90 4.15 8.84 -12.12
CA GLU A 90 5.20 9.34 -13.01
C GLU A 90 5.03 10.86 -13.17
N GLU A 91 5.99 11.60 -12.59
CA GLU A 91 6.35 13.01 -12.78
C GLU A 91 5.36 13.88 -13.58
N GLY A 92 4.47 14.57 -12.85
CA GLY A 92 3.94 15.87 -13.27
C GLY A 92 5.00 16.97 -13.16
N ALA A 93 6.16 16.79 -13.79
CA ALA A 93 7.15 17.84 -14.00
C ALA A 93 6.89 18.50 -15.37
N GLU A 94 5.85 19.33 -15.45
CA GLU A 94 5.73 20.42 -16.43
C GLU A 94 5.32 21.72 -15.75
#